data_AF-A0A7V5S7A7-F1
#
_entry.id   AF-A0A7V5S7A7-F1
#
_cell.length_a   1.000
_cell.length_b   1.000
_cell.length_c   1.000
_cell.angle_alpha   90.00
_cell.angle_beta   90.00
_cell.angle_gamma   90.00
#
_symmetry.space_group_name_H-M   'P 1'
#
loop_
_entity.id
_entity.type
_entity.pdbx_description
1 polymer ?
#
loop_
_entity_poly.entity_id
_entity_poly.type
_entity_poly.pdbx_seq_one_letter_code
_entity_poly.pdbx_strand_id
1 'polypeptide(L)'
;MARALYVTDLEGPLTLNDNAFEITAHFLPNGAHFFALISKHDDILADIVKRPGYHAGDTLKLIVPFLKAFGLSDRDLREFSSKTVKLVPGAREAVHRIHARMPTFIISTSYEPYVRAVCEIFDFPWENTYCTKISLDAYTLSEQERRELLGLYDQIVQRSQMQIPSGARSLEELSPQDRETLEFLDDVFWERLSKMEIGCVLREIQPIGGPEKARALQEIVQRTGIALSQTIYVGDSITDVEALGLVRREGGIALAFNGNGYALRAAELGCISSDALILAEIAEVFAQGGRERVRSYHAQGAELTAHIDDAFIARSEQMRRRLRGEEIGGLG
;
A
#
# COMPACT_ATOMS: atom_id res chain seq x y z
N MET A 1 -19.66 25.64 -8.14
CA MET A 1 -18.32 25.00 -8.06
C MET A 1 -18.44 23.64 -8.73
N ALA A 2 -17.46 23.24 -9.53
CA ALA A 2 -17.42 21.88 -10.06
C ALA A 2 -17.34 20.91 -8.86
N ARG A 3 -18.18 19.88 -8.84
CA ARG A 3 -18.06 18.83 -7.83
C ARG A 3 -16.80 18.05 -8.14
N ALA A 4 -15.76 18.18 -7.32
CA ALA A 4 -14.56 17.38 -7.37
C ALA A 4 -14.59 16.33 -6.25
N LEU A 5 -13.94 15.20 -6.46
CA LEU A 5 -13.71 14.16 -5.46
C LEU A 5 -12.21 13.95 -5.32
N TYR A 6 -11.71 13.89 -4.09
CA TYR A 6 -10.32 13.56 -3.81
C TYR A 6 -10.25 12.22 -3.10
N VAL A 7 -9.45 11.31 -3.64
CA VAL A 7 -9.19 9.99 -3.06
C VAL A 7 -7.68 9.78 -3.02
N THR A 8 -7.17 9.23 -1.93
CA THR A 8 -5.74 9.00 -1.78
C THR A 8 -5.46 7.68 -1.08
N ASP A 9 -4.33 7.08 -1.41
CA ASP A 9 -3.68 6.14 -0.50
C ASP A 9 -3.21 6.85 0.77
N LEU A 10 -2.94 6.06 1.80
CA LEU A 10 -2.47 6.49 3.11
C LEU A 10 -0.93 6.48 3.19
N GLU A 11 -0.33 5.32 3.01
CA GLU A 11 1.12 5.13 3.13
C GLU A 11 1.81 5.62 1.86
N GLY A 12 2.80 6.49 1.99
CA GLY A 12 3.42 7.21 0.87
C GLY A 12 2.89 8.64 0.74
N PRO A 13 1.62 8.87 0.36
CA PRO A 13 1.06 10.21 0.22
C PRO A 13 0.89 10.98 1.54
N LEU A 14 0.45 10.32 2.62
CA LEU A 14 0.10 10.97 3.89
C LEU A 14 0.97 10.54 5.07
N THR A 15 1.40 9.28 5.11
CA THR A 15 2.26 8.75 6.18
C THR A 15 3.53 8.12 5.62
N LEU A 16 4.63 8.23 6.37
CA LEU A 16 5.95 7.69 6.01
C LEU A 16 6.12 6.21 6.36
N ASN A 17 5.28 5.69 7.25
CA ASN A 17 5.32 4.30 7.70
C ASN A 17 5.08 3.31 6.55
N ASP A 18 5.50 2.08 6.77
CA ASP A 18 4.86 0.88 6.23
C ASP A 18 4.41 0.08 7.46
N ASN A 19 3.11 0.08 7.74
CA ASN A 19 2.58 -0.45 9.00
C ASN A 19 2.83 -1.96 9.13
N ALA A 20 2.72 -2.71 8.03
CA ALA A 20 2.88 -4.16 8.06
C ALA A 20 4.36 -4.54 8.26
N PHE A 21 5.27 -3.82 7.60
CA PHE A 21 6.71 -3.93 7.85
C PHE A 21 7.06 -3.54 9.29
N GLU A 22 6.58 -2.39 9.78
CA GLU A 22 6.96 -1.90 11.10
C GLU A 22 6.42 -2.81 12.22
N ILE A 23 5.22 -3.38 12.09
CA ILE A 23 4.68 -4.38 13.03
C ILE A 23 5.58 -5.61 13.06
N THR A 24 5.92 -6.15 11.88
CA THR A 24 6.75 -7.36 11.81
C THR A 24 8.15 -7.11 12.35
N ALA A 25 8.80 -6.03 11.93
CA ALA A 25 10.13 -5.64 12.41
C ALA A 25 10.17 -5.39 13.93
N HIS A 26 9.09 -4.85 14.50
CA HIS A 26 9.03 -4.57 15.94
C HIS A 26 8.83 -5.82 16.79
N PHE A 27 7.89 -6.69 16.40
CA PHE A 27 7.43 -7.76 17.26
C PHE A 27 8.08 -9.12 16.98
N LEU A 28 8.64 -9.34 15.79
CA LEU A 28 9.16 -10.64 15.38
C LEU A 28 10.70 -10.63 15.30
N PRO A 29 11.39 -11.68 15.77
CA PRO A 29 12.85 -11.80 15.64
C PRO A 29 13.26 -11.84 14.16
N ASN A 30 14.15 -10.95 13.72
CA ASN A 30 14.47 -10.77 12.29
C ASN A 30 13.23 -10.42 11.42
N GLY A 31 12.23 -9.77 12.01
CA GLY A 31 10.95 -9.48 11.37
C GLY A 31 11.05 -8.61 10.11
N ALA A 32 12.04 -7.70 10.03
CA ALA A 32 12.29 -6.90 8.84
C ALA A 32 12.69 -7.78 7.63
N HIS A 33 13.58 -8.74 7.85
CA HIS A 33 14.01 -9.70 6.83
C HIS A 33 12.88 -10.65 6.44
N PHE A 34 12.14 -11.16 7.44
CA PHE A 34 10.94 -11.96 7.21
C PHE A 34 9.95 -11.22 6.30
N PHE A 35 9.60 -9.98 6.64
CA PHE A 35 8.66 -9.18 5.86
C PHE A 35 9.15 -8.95 4.43
N ALA A 36 10.43 -8.61 4.25
CA ALA A 36 11.00 -8.37 2.94
C ALA A 36 10.94 -9.62 2.03
N LEU A 37 11.08 -10.83 2.60
CA LEU A 37 10.87 -12.09 1.86
C LEU A 37 9.41 -12.28 1.43
N ILE A 38 8.47 -12.07 2.36
CA ILE A 38 7.03 -12.23 2.07
C ILE A 38 6.52 -11.16 1.10
N SER A 39 7.00 -9.92 1.22
CA SER A 39 6.68 -8.82 0.31
C SER A 39 7.22 -9.08 -1.11
N LYS A 40 8.42 -9.64 -1.26
CA LYS A 40 8.91 -10.02 -2.61
C LYS A 40 8.23 -11.26 -3.17
N HIS A 41 7.80 -12.20 -2.33
CA HIS A 41 6.92 -13.28 -2.74
C HIS A 41 5.59 -12.74 -3.30
N ASP A 42 4.99 -11.78 -2.61
CA ASP A 42 3.76 -11.07 -3.05
C ASP A 42 3.94 -10.41 -4.41
N ASP A 43 4.99 -9.59 -4.58
CA ASP A 43 5.29 -8.90 -5.85
C ASP A 43 5.43 -9.88 -7.02
N ILE A 44 6.16 -11.00 -6.82
CA ILE A 44 6.34 -12.03 -7.85
C ILE A 44 5.00 -12.69 -8.20
N LEU A 45 4.19 -13.04 -7.20
CA LEU A 45 2.89 -13.69 -7.44
C LEU A 45 1.90 -12.76 -8.14
N ALA A 46 1.88 -11.49 -7.78
CA ALA A 46 0.95 -10.50 -8.31
C ALA A 46 1.34 -10.01 -9.72
N ASP A 47 2.61 -9.65 -9.95
CA ASP A 47 3.03 -8.96 -11.18
C ASP A 47 3.65 -9.90 -12.23
N ILE A 48 4.43 -10.90 -11.80
CA ILE A 48 5.15 -11.81 -12.70
C ILE A 48 4.31 -13.05 -13.01
N VAL A 49 3.92 -13.81 -11.98
CA VAL A 49 3.14 -15.04 -12.13
C VAL A 49 1.68 -14.73 -12.49
N LYS A 50 1.15 -13.61 -11.97
CA LYS A 50 -0.26 -13.22 -12.08
C LYS A 50 -1.17 -14.35 -11.63
N ARG A 51 -0.85 -14.89 -10.45
CA ARG A 51 -1.54 -16.06 -9.90
C ARG A 51 -3.05 -15.78 -9.84
N PRO A 52 -3.90 -16.66 -10.40
CA PRO A 52 -5.34 -16.44 -10.39
C PRO A 52 -5.90 -16.28 -8.97
N GLY A 53 -6.60 -15.17 -8.72
CA GLY A 53 -7.20 -14.86 -7.42
C GLY A 53 -6.22 -14.35 -6.35
N TYR A 54 -4.99 -14.00 -6.74
CA TYR A 54 -4.00 -13.36 -5.88
C TYR A 54 -3.81 -11.90 -6.30
N HIS A 55 -3.67 -10.99 -5.34
CA HIS A 55 -3.59 -9.55 -5.61
C HIS A 55 -2.42 -8.91 -4.87
N ALA A 56 -1.84 -7.85 -5.45
CA ALA A 56 -0.79 -7.09 -4.79
C ALA A 56 -1.30 -6.50 -3.46
N GLY A 57 -0.50 -6.64 -2.40
CA GLY A 57 -0.87 -6.30 -1.02
C GLY A 57 -1.34 -7.50 -0.18
N ASP A 58 -1.38 -8.70 -0.76
CA ASP A 58 -1.67 -9.94 -0.05
C ASP A 58 -0.59 -10.31 0.98
N THR A 59 0.58 -9.65 0.97
CA THR A 59 1.58 -9.72 2.05
C THR A 59 0.93 -9.62 3.43
N LEU A 60 -0.07 -8.75 3.60
CA LEU A 60 -0.74 -8.56 4.89
C LEU A 60 -1.40 -9.85 5.38
N LYS A 61 -2.22 -10.53 4.57
CA LYS A 61 -2.83 -11.79 5.03
C LYS A 61 -1.80 -12.91 5.25
N LEU A 62 -0.68 -12.89 4.53
CA LEU A 62 0.39 -13.89 4.67
C LEU A 62 1.14 -13.78 6.00
N ILE A 63 1.31 -12.58 6.56
CA ILE A 63 2.05 -12.39 7.82
C ILE A 63 1.21 -12.70 9.07
N VAL A 64 -0.11 -12.62 8.99
CA VAL A 64 -1.02 -12.73 10.16
C VAL A 64 -0.86 -14.04 10.96
N PRO A 65 -0.76 -15.23 10.35
CA PRO A 65 -0.56 -16.47 11.11
C PRO A 65 0.70 -16.41 11.99
N PHE A 66 1.76 -15.77 11.49
CA PHE A 66 3.01 -15.61 12.23
C PHE A 66 2.88 -14.58 13.34
N LEU A 67 2.20 -13.44 13.11
CA LEU A 67 1.87 -12.49 14.18
C LEU A 67 1.14 -13.20 15.34
N LYS A 68 0.16 -14.05 15.01
CA LYS A 68 -0.58 -14.83 16.01
C LYS A 68 0.30 -15.87 16.71
N ALA A 69 1.19 -16.55 15.99
CA ALA A 69 2.11 -17.54 16.57
C ALA A 69 3.10 -16.92 17.58
N PHE A 70 3.50 -15.67 17.36
CA PHE A 70 4.29 -14.88 18.31
C PHE A 70 3.47 -14.29 19.47
N GLY A 71 2.15 -14.53 19.49
CA GLY A 71 1.27 -14.20 20.61
C GLY A 71 0.68 -12.79 20.57
N LEU A 72 0.69 -12.12 19.41
CA LEU A 72 0.11 -10.78 19.27
C LEU A 72 -1.42 -10.85 19.33
N SER A 73 -2.00 -9.77 19.84
CA SER A 73 -3.45 -9.53 19.99
C SER A 73 -3.91 -8.26 19.26
N ASP A 74 -5.22 -8.04 19.20
CA ASP A 74 -5.79 -6.81 18.62
C ASP A 74 -5.41 -5.57 19.44
N ARG A 75 -5.13 -5.76 20.73
CA ARG A 75 -4.65 -4.71 21.61
C ARG A 75 -3.25 -4.26 21.20
N ASP A 76 -2.35 -5.20 20.91
CA ASP A 76 -0.97 -4.88 20.53
C ASP A 76 -0.93 -4.09 19.22
N LEU A 77 -1.73 -4.50 18.23
CA LEU A 77 -1.82 -3.78 16.94
C LEU A 77 -2.34 -2.34 17.11
N ARG A 78 -3.35 -2.14 17.96
CA ARG A 78 -3.89 -0.79 18.27
C ARG A 78 -2.90 0.07 19.01
N GLU A 79 -2.28 -0.45 20.07
CA GLU A 79 -1.31 0.29 20.86
C GLU A 79 -0.08 0.67 20.03
N PHE A 80 0.44 -0.26 19.23
CA PHE A 80 1.55 0.00 18.32
C PHE A 80 1.18 1.12 17.34
N SER A 81 0.07 0.95 16.61
CA SER A 81 -0.40 1.91 15.62
C SER A 81 -0.56 3.33 16.18
N SER A 82 -1.17 3.47 17.36
CA SER A 82 -1.38 4.78 18.00
C SER A 82 -0.09 5.54 18.36
N LYS A 83 1.04 4.82 18.50
CA LYS A 83 2.33 5.36 18.96
C LYS A 83 3.33 5.57 17.84
N THR A 84 3.13 4.96 16.66
CA THR A 84 4.16 4.89 15.61
C THR A 84 3.87 5.71 14.36
N VAL A 85 2.68 6.32 14.21
CA VAL A 85 2.35 7.14 13.02
C VAL A 85 3.38 8.25 12.81
N LYS A 86 3.98 8.27 11.62
CA LYS A 86 4.90 9.28 11.10
C LYS A 86 4.26 9.92 9.88
N LEU A 87 3.98 11.22 9.96
CA LEU A 87 3.33 11.94 8.87
C LEU A 87 4.36 12.39 7.83
N VAL A 88 3.96 12.42 6.56
CA VAL A 88 4.66 13.24 5.56
C VAL A 88 4.54 14.70 6.00
N PRO A 89 5.61 15.52 5.91
CA PRO A 89 5.51 16.95 6.19
C PRO A 89 4.32 17.58 5.47
N GLY A 90 3.56 18.43 6.17
CA GLY A 90 2.37 19.09 5.62
C GLY A 90 1.11 18.23 5.46
N ALA A 91 1.16 16.90 5.69
CA ALA A 91 0.02 16.02 5.41
C ALA A 91 -1.26 16.37 6.18
N ARG A 92 -1.16 16.71 7.48
CA ARG A 92 -2.32 17.10 8.28
C ARG A 92 -3.01 18.34 7.71
N GLU A 93 -2.23 19.37 7.40
CA GLU A 93 -2.75 20.60 6.81
C GLU A 93 -3.34 20.34 5.42
N ALA A 94 -2.68 19.52 4.60
CA ALA A 94 -3.16 19.17 3.28
C ALA A 94 -4.54 18.48 3.34
N VAL A 95 -4.69 17.46 4.19
CA VAL A 95 -5.96 16.76 4.40
C VAL A 95 -7.05 17.71 4.85
N HIS A 96 -6.78 18.58 5.83
CA HIS A 96 -7.75 19.58 6.30
C HIS A 96 -8.18 20.55 5.19
N ARG A 97 -7.24 21.06 4.40
CA ARG A 97 -7.52 21.99 3.29
C ARG A 97 -8.37 21.33 2.20
N ILE A 98 -8.06 20.09 1.84
CA ILE A 98 -8.79 19.34 0.81
C ILE A 98 -10.20 19.03 1.32
N HIS A 99 -10.32 18.51 2.54
CA HIS A 99 -11.60 18.10 3.12
C HIS A 99 -12.56 19.27 3.31
N ALA A 100 -12.05 20.47 3.61
CA ALA A 100 -12.86 21.68 3.69
C ALA A 100 -13.47 22.12 2.34
N ARG A 101 -12.96 21.62 1.21
CA ARG A 101 -13.34 22.08 -0.15
C ARG A 101 -14.07 21.02 -0.96
N MET A 102 -13.84 19.73 -0.70
CA MET A 102 -14.45 18.64 -1.46
C MET A 102 -14.56 17.36 -0.64
N PRO A 103 -15.45 16.43 -1.02
CA PRO A 103 -15.44 15.07 -0.49
C PRO A 103 -14.04 14.44 -0.62
N THR A 104 -13.57 13.86 0.48
CA THR A 104 -12.21 13.31 0.61
C THR A 104 -12.30 11.92 1.20
N PHE A 105 -11.55 10.99 0.63
CA PHE A 105 -11.53 9.58 1.01
C PHE A 105 -10.11 9.03 1.07
N ILE A 106 -9.89 8.08 1.97
CA ILE A 106 -8.64 7.33 2.09
C ILE A 106 -8.94 5.86 1.76
N ILE A 107 -8.15 5.27 0.85
CA ILE A 107 -8.21 3.84 0.53
C ILE A 107 -6.82 3.28 0.80
N SER A 108 -6.67 2.43 1.80
CA SER A 108 -5.36 1.95 2.26
C SER A 108 -5.31 0.44 2.34
N THR A 109 -4.19 -0.15 1.92
CA THR A 109 -3.92 -1.56 2.15
C THR A 109 -3.75 -1.86 3.64
N SER A 110 -3.30 -0.90 4.46
CA SER A 110 -2.96 -1.10 5.87
C SER A 110 -4.14 -1.57 6.73
N TYR A 111 -3.81 -2.16 7.88
CA TYR A 111 -4.80 -2.67 8.82
C TYR A 111 -5.65 -1.57 9.47
N GLU A 112 -6.90 -1.89 9.77
CA GLU A 112 -7.85 -0.99 10.45
C GLU A 112 -7.27 -0.28 11.69
N PRO A 113 -6.55 -0.93 12.63
CA PRO A 113 -5.95 -0.25 13.78
C PRO A 113 -5.05 0.92 13.39
N TYR A 114 -4.30 0.79 12.31
CA TYR A 114 -3.43 1.85 11.79
C TYR A 114 -4.22 2.99 11.16
N VAL A 115 -5.16 2.64 10.28
CA VAL A 115 -6.00 3.65 9.62
C VAL A 115 -6.83 4.44 10.64
N ARG A 116 -7.33 3.80 11.70
CA ARG A 116 -8.01 4.49 12.81
C ARG A 116 -7.09 5.47 13.55
N ALA A 117 -5.87 5.05 13.89
CA ALA A 117 -4.90 5.93 14.54
C ALA A 117 -4.59 7.17 13.68
N VAL A 118 -4.47 7.01 12.36
CA VAL A 118 -4.26 8.15 11.45
C VAL A 118 -5.50 9.04 11.35
N CYS A 119 -6.71 8.46 11.32
CA CYS A 119 -7.95 9.25 11.33
C CYS A 119 -8.06 10.14 12.56
N GLU A 120 -7.69 9.62 13.73
CA GLU A 120 -7.67 10.40 14.98
C GLU A 120 -6.67 11.57 14.90
N ILE A 121 -5.48 11.35 14.33
CA ILE A 121 -4.46 12.40 14.16
C ILE A 121 -4.91 13.52 13.20
N PHE A 122 -5.64 13.14 12.14
CA PHE A 122 -6.13 14.07 11.13
C PHE A 122 -7.51 14.65 11.45
N ASP A 123 -8.17 14.23 12.53
CA ASP A 123 -9.59 14.54 12.75
C ASP A 123 -10.45 14.17 11.52
N PHE A 124 -10.13 13.04 10.88
CA PHE A 124 -10.72 12.60 9.61
C PHE A 124 -11.90 11.64 9.82
N PRO A 125 -13.00 11.77 9.07
CA PRO A 125 -14.18 10.90 9.21
C PRO A 125 -13.86 9.45 8.86
N TRP A 126 -14.01 8.55 9.84
CA TRP A 126 -13.76 7.11 9.71
C TRP A 126 -14.59 6.49 8.58
N GLU A 127 -15.83 6.92 8.40
CA GLU A 127 -16.75 6.47 7.35
C GLU A 127 -16.28 6.80 5.93
N ASN A 128 -15.27 7.66 5.77
CA ASN A 128 -14.63 7.98 4.49
C ASN A 128 -13.35 7.16 4.26
N THR A 129 -13.15 6.06 4.99
CA THR A 129 -12.00 5.18 4.82
C THR A 129 -12.36 3.78 4.35
N TYR A 130 -11.47 3.20 3.54
CA TYR A 130 -11.49 1.81 3.11
C TYR A 130 -10.14 1.21 3.48
N CYS A 131 -10.14 0.10 4.22
CA CYS A 131 -8.90 -0.51 4.72
C CYS A 131 -9.06 -2.00 5.01
N THR A 132 -7.93 -2.69 5.17
CA THR A 132 -7.90 -4.12 5.50
C THR A 132 -8.42 -4.34 6.91
N LYS A 133 -9.48 -5.13 7.05
CA LYS A 133 -10.04 -5.51 8.35
C LYS A 133 -9.25 -6.68 8.91
N ILE A 134 -8.92 -6.61 10.20
CA ILE A 134 -8.18 -7.66 10.89
C ILE A 134 -8.67 -7.77 12.35
N SER A 135 -8.72 -9.01 12.83
CA SER A 135 -8.78 -9.34 14.26
C SER A 135 -7.94 -10.59 14.51
N LEU A 136 -6.77 -10.43 15.10
CA LEU A 136 -5.94 -11.53 15.58
C LEU A 136 -6.66 -12.34 16.65
N ASP A 137 -7.47 -11.69 17.49
CA ASP A 137 -8.18 -12.34 18.58
C ASP A 137 -9.37 -13.20 18.11
N ALA A 138 -9.85 -12.98 16.88
CA ALA A 138 -10.87 -13.82 16.26
C ALA A 138 -10.37 -15.21 15.85
N TYR A 139 -9.06 -15.40 15.71
CA TYR A 139 -8.47 -16.66 15.27
C TYR A 139 -7.95 -17.50 16.43
N THR A 140 -8.35 -18.77 16.44
CA THR A 140 -7.80 -19.82 17.29
C THR A 140 -6.46 -20.30 16.74
N LEU A 141 -5.53 -20.61 17.64
CA LEU A 141 -4.25 -21.22 17.28
C LEU A 141 -3.89 -22.27 18.33
N SER A 142 -3.84 -23.54 17.92
CA SER A 142 -3.44 -24.61 18.82
C SER A 142 -1.94 -24.53 19.15
N GLU A 143 -1.52 -25.05 20.30
CA GLU A 143 -0.08 -25.11 20.64
C GLU A 143 0.73 -25.96 19.65
N GLN A 144 0.10 -26.91 18.96
CA GLN A 144 0.74 -27.70 17.92
C GLN A 144 1.03 -26.83 16.69
N GLU A 145 0.02 -26.15 16.14
CA GLU A 145 0.19 -25.27 14.98
C GLU A 145 1.11 -24.09 15.31
N ARG A 146 1.04 -23.57 16.53
CA ARG A 146 1.96 -22.53 16.99
C ARG A 146 3.41 -22.99 16.87
N ARG A 147 3.74 -24.19 17.36
CA ARG A 147 5.09 -24.75 17.22
C ARG A 147 5.48 -24.95 15.75
N GLU A 148 4.55 -25.40 14.92
CA GLU A 148 4.80 -25.60 13.50
C GLU A 148 5.07 -24.29 12.77
N LEU A 149 4.24 -23.26 12.98
CA LEU A 149 4.42 -21.92 12.42
C LEU A 149 5.74 -21.29 12.86
N LEU A 150 6.14 -21.43 14.13
CA LEU A 150 7.44 -20.95 14.60
C LEU A 150 8.61 -21.70 13.91
N GLY A 151 8.48 -23.02 13.70
CA GLY A 151 9.46 -23.79 12.95
C GLY A 151 9.53 -23.42 11.46
N LEU A 152 8.40 -23.06 10.85
CA LEU A 152 8.35 -22.53 9.47
C LEU A 152 8.96 -21.13 9.41
N TYR A 153 8.66 -20.28 10.40
CA TYR A 153 9.25 -18.96 10.54
C TYR A 153 10.78 -19.02 10.57
N ASP A 154 11.35 -19.89 11.41
CA ASP A 154 12.79 -20.09 11.52
C ASP A 154 13.43 -20.51 10.19
N GLN A 155 12.73 -21.33 9.39
CA GLN A 155 13.20 -21.72 8.06
C GLN A 155 13.10 -20.57 7.05
N ILE A 156 12.05 -19.75 7.11
CA ILE A 156 11.88 -18.59 6.23
C ILE A 156 13.00 -17.58 6.45
N VAL A 157 13.26 -17.19 7.70
CA VAL A 157 14.27 -16.15 8.01
C VAL A 157 15.71 -16.59 7.69
N GLN A 158 15.95 -17.88 7.50
CA GLN A 158 17.24 -18.40 7.05
C GLN A 158 17.44 -18.30 5.52
N ARG A 159 16.39 -18.01 4.75
CA ARG A 159 16.50 -17.83 3.30
C ARG A 159 17.16 -16.49 2.97
N SER A 160 17.88 -16.45 1.86
CA SER A 160 18.45 -15.21 1.32
C SER A 160 17.36 -14.33 0.72
N GLN A 161 17.54 -13.02 0.81
CA GLN A 161 16.60 -12.04 0.25
C GLN A 161 16.47 -12.21 -1.27
N MET A 162 15.24 -12.43 -1.74
CA MET A 162 14.98 -12.57 -3.18
C MET A 162 15.23 -11.27 -3.94
N GLN A 163 15.72 -11.38 -5.17
CA GLN A 163 15.90 -10.25 -6.08
C GLN A 163 15.05 -10.41 -7.33
N ILE A 164 14.33 -9.34 -7.71
CA ILE A 164 13.59 -9.28 -8.97
C ILE A 164 14.40 -8.42 -9.94
N PRO A 165 14.95 -8.99 -11.03
CA PRO A 165 15.67 -8.20 -12.03
C PRO A 165 14.79 -7.10 -12.62
N SER A 166 15.38 -5.93 -12.91
CA SER A 166 14.66 -4.81 -13.50
C SER A 166 14.01 -5.22 -14.82
N GLY A 167 12.68 -5.10 -14.90
CA GLY A 167 11.91 -5.41 -16.10
C GLY A 167 11.60 -6.90 -16.29
N ALA A 168 11.86 -7.75 -15.29
CA ALA A 168 11.46 -9.15 -15.32
C ALA A 168 9.95 -9.29 -15.55
N ARG A 169 9.58 -10.23 -16.42
CA ARG A 169 8.20 -10.57 -16.80
C ARG A 169 7.91 -12.07 -16.68
N SER A 170 8.90 -12.85 -16.29
CA SER A 170 8.82 -14.31 -16.24
C SER A 170 9.68 -14.88 -15.12
N LEU A 171 9.34 -16.09 -14.64
CA LEU A 171 10.09 -16.76 -13.58
C LEU A 171 11.48 -17.21 -14.06
N GLU A 172 11.67 -17.40 -15.36
CA GLU A 172 12.94 -17.79 -15.98
C GLU A 172 14.04 -16.73 -15.81
N GLU A 173 13.65 -15.48 -15.57
CA GLU A 173 14.57 -14.37 -15.33
C GLU A 173 15.07 -14.29 -13.88
N LEU A 174 14.41 -15.00 -12.95
CA LEU A 174 14.85 -15.10 -11.57
C LEU A 174 16.06 -16.05 -11.43
N SER A 175 16.93 -15.80 -10.45
CA SER A 175 18.05 -16.71 -10.18
C SER A 175 17.55 -18.08 -9.71
N PRO A 176 18.33 -19.17 -9.88
CA PRO A 176 17.96 -20.48 -9.35
C PRO A 176 17.66 -20.47 -7.85
N GLN A 177 18.39 -19.66 -7.07
CA GLN A 177 18.19 -19.51 -5.63
C GLN A 177 16.90 -18.78 -5.28
N ASP A 178 16.53 -17.75 -6.05
CA ASP A 178 15.27 -17.02 -5.85
C ASP A 178 14.08 -17.91 -6.17
N ARG A 179 14.17 -18.72 -7.24
CA ARG A 179 13.13 -19.70 -7.59
C ARG A 179 12.96 -20.77 -6.50
N GLU A 180 14.05 -21.29 -5.95
CA GLU A 180 13.97 -22.25 -4.83
C GLU A 180 13.29 -21.62 -3.61
N THR A 181 13.59 -20.35 -3.32
CA THR A 181 12.96 -19.61 -2.21
C THR A 181 11.47 -19.38 -2.47
N LEU A 182 11.10 -19.01 -3.70
CA LEU A 182 9.72 -18.85 -4.15
C LEU A 182 8.93 -20.16 -4.00
N GLU A 183 9.47 -21.28 -4.50
CA GLU A 183 8.86 -22.61 -4.40
C GLU A 183 8.68 -23.04 -2.94
N PHE A 184 9.68 -22.78 -2.09
CA PHE A 184 9.58 -23.03 -0.66
C PHE A 184 8.48 -22.22 0.01
N LEU A 185 8.37 -20.92 -0.28
CA LEU A 185 7.31 -20.07 0.28
C LEU A 185 5.92 -20.52 -0.23
N ASP A 186 5.82 -20.95 -1.49
CA ASP A 186 4.59 -21.52 -2.02
C ASP A 186 4.16 -22.80 -1.29
N ASP A 187 5.09 -23.71 -1.00
CA ASP A 187 4.83 -24.90 -0.17
C ASP A 187 4.36 -24.50 1.24
N VAL A 188 5.03 -23.52 1.86
CA VAL A 188 4.65 -23.02 3.18
C VAL A 188 3.21 -22.52 3.20
N PHE A 189 2.84 -21.59 2.31
CA PHE A 189 1.53 -20.93 2.38
C PHE A 189 0.41 -21.80 1.81
N TRP A 190 0.65 -22.49 0.70
CA TRP A 190 -0.43 -23.12 -0.06
C TRP A 190 -0.55 -24.61 0.19
N GLU A 191 0.50 -25.28 0.67
CA GLU A 191 0.45 -26.72 0.97
C GLU A 191 0.47 -27.03 2.47
N ARG A 192 1.20 -26.28 3.29
CA ARG A 192 1.27 -26.53 4.74
C ARG A 192 0.25 -25.70 5.50
N LEU A 193 0.35 -24.37 5.41
CA LEU A 193 -0.48 -23.43 6.17
C LEU A 193 -1.96 -23.55 5.80
N SER A 194 -2.28 -23.80 4.53
CA SER A 194 -3.65 -24.00 4.05
C SER A 194 -4.37 -25.20 4.68
N LYS A 195 -3.63 -26.19 5.20
CA LYS A 195 -4.14 -27.41 5.86
C LYS A 195 -4.26 -27.26 7.37
N MET A 196 -3.73 -26.18 7.94
CA MET A 196 -3.90 -25.80 9.34
C MET A 196 -5.26 -25.10 9.56
N GLU A 197 -5.78 -25.14 10.78
CA GLU A 197 -6.96 -24.40 11.22
C GLU A 197 -6.76 -22.89 11.04
N ILE A 198 -5.62 -22.35 11.48
CA ILE A 198 -5.24 -20.94 11.30
C ILE A 198 -5.11 -20.54 9.81
N GLY A 199 -5.00 -21.51 8.91
CA GLY A 199 -5.00 -21.30 7.46
C GLY A 199 -6.26 -20.65 6.91
N CYS A 200 -7.35 -20.62 7.68
CA CYS A 200 -8.56 -19.85 7.35
C CYS A 200 -8.28 -18.36 7.10
N VAL A 201 -7.29 -17.78 7.80
CA VAL A 201 -6.83 -16.39 7.64
C VAL A 201 -6.58 -16.03 6.18
N LEU A 202 -5.97 -16.93 5.41
CA LEU A 202 -5.62 -16.70 4.00
C LEU A 202 -6.85 -16.51 3.09
N ARG A 203 -8.03 -16.95 3.54
CA ARG A 203 -9.31 -16.82 2.82
C ARG A 203 -10.18 -15.71 3.40
N GLU A 204 -10.14 -15.52 4.72
CA GLU A 204 -11.03 -14.61 5.44
C GLU A 204 -10.53 -13.17 5.43
N ILE A 205 -9.21 -12.95 5.51
CA ILE A 205 -8.65 -11.61 5.37
C ILE A 205 -8.60 -11.27 3.89
N GLN A 206 -9.26 -10.15 3.55
CA GLN A 206 -9.26 -9.57 2.22
C GLN A 206 -8.52 -8.23 2.27
N PRO A 207 -7.22 -8.21 1.94
CA PRO A 207 -6.47 -6.98 1.84
C PRO A 207 -7.09 -6.03 0.80
N ILE A 208 -7.14 -4.74 1.12
CA ILE A 208 -7.57 -3.71 0.16
C ILE A 208 -6.39 -3.38 -0.77
N GLY A 209 -6.06 -4.35 -1.64
CA GLY A 209 -5.01 -4.28 -2.66
C GLY A 209 -5.51 -3.73 -4.01
N GLY A 210 -4.73 -3.93 -5.07
CA GLY A 210 -4.96 -3.36 -6.42
C GLY A 210 -6.42 -3.31 -6.89
N PRO A 211 -7.04 -4.47 -7.20
CA PRO A 211 -8.44 -4.53 -7.65
C PRO A 211 -9.44 -3.99 -6.62
N GLU A 212 -9.21 -4.22 -5.34
CA GLU A 212 -10.05 -3.78 -4.23
C GLU A 212 -10.03 -2.26 -4.08
N LYS A 213 -8.89 -1.59 -4.29
CA LYS A 213 -8.80 -0.12 -4.33
C LYS A 213 -9.62 0.46 -5.48
N ALA A 214 -9.56 -0.15 -6.66
CA ALA A 214 -10.37 0.24 -7.81
C ALA A 214 -11.89 0.01 -7.55
N ARG A 215 -12.25 -1.06 -6.85
CA ARG A 215 -13.64 -1.32 -6.44
C ARG A 215 -14.13 -0.30 -5.40
N ALA A 216 -13.31 0.02 -4.40
CA ALA A 216 -13.62 1.05 -3.40
C ALA A 216 -13.86 2.41 -4.08
N LEU A 217 -13.07 2.77 -5.10
CA LEU A 217 -13.33 3.95 -5.92
C LEU A 217 -14.73 3.96 -6.56
N GLN A 218 -15.17 2.83 -7.13
CA GLN A 218 -16.52 2.73 -7.71
C GLN A 218 -17.61 2.88 -6.66
N GLU A 219 -17.43 2.29 -5.48
CA GLU A 219 -18.36 2.45 -4.36
C GLU A 219 -18.44 3.90 -3.87
N ILE A 220 -17.31 4.60 -3.80
CA ILE A 220 -17.26 6.03 -3.46
C ILE A 220 -18.02 6.87 -4.49
N VAL A 221 -17.85 6.58 -5.78
CA VAL A 221 -18.58 7.27 -6.85
C VAL A 221 -20.08 7.05 -6.74
N GLN A 222 -20.52 5.82 -6.47
CA GLN A 222 -21.93 5.52 -6.21
C GLN A 222 -22.45 6.27 -4.98
N ARG A 223 -21.66 6.31 -3.90
CA ARG A 223 -22.02 6.96 -2.63
C ARG A 223 -22.13 8.48 -2.74
N THR A 224 -21.25 9.10 -3.53
CA THR A 224 -21.16 10.57 -3.64
C THR A 224 -21.92 11.14 -4.83
N GLY A 225 -22.17 10.32 -5.86
CA GLY A 225 -22.71 10.76 -7.15
C GLY A 225 -21.75 11.64 -7.95
N ILE A 226 -20.44 11.63 -7.62
CA ILE A 226 -19.39 12.37 -8.34
C ILE A 226 -18.69 11.39 -9.29
N ALA A 227 -18.63 11.72 -10.59
CA ALA A 227 -18.07 10.82 -11.59
C ALA A 227 -16.54 10.69 -11.47
N LEU A 228 -15.97 9.58 -11.95
CA LEU A 228 -14.51 9.37 -11.98
C LEU A 228 -13.76 10.43 -12.82
N SER A 229 -14.41 11.01 -13.84
CA SER A 229 -13.89 12.15 -14.60
C SER A 229 -13.71 13.43 -13.76
N GLN A 230 -14.32 13.46 -12.58
CA GLN A 230 -14.26 14.53 -11.60
C GLN A 230 -13.51 14.11 -10.34
N THR A 231 -12.69 13.05 -10.43
CA THR A 231 -11.92 12.49 -9.32
C THR A 231 -10.42 12.70 -9.52
N ILE A 232 -9.74 13.06 -8.43
CA ILE A 232 -8.30 12.87 -8.29
C ILE A 232 -8.08 11.60 -7.47
N TYR A 233 -7.23 10.70 -7.96
CA TYR A 233 -6.68 9.61 -7.17
C TYR A 233 -5.17 9.80 -7.02
N VAL A 234 -4.69 9.72 -5.78
CA VAL A 234 -3.27 9.80 -5.44
C VAL A 234 -2.80 8.46 -4.88
N GLY A 235 -1.75 7.89 -5.46
CA GLY A 235 -1.11 6.65 -5.01
C GLY A 235 0.40 6.72 -5.09
N ASP A 236 1.10 5.67 -4.67
CA ASP A 236 2.57 5.62 -4.65
C ASP A 236 3.17 4.25 -5.02
N SER A 237 2.37 3.18 -5.03
CA SER A 237 2.89 1.81 -5.11
C SER A 237 2.19 0.91 -6.12
N ILE A 238 2.59 -0.36 -6.18
CA ILE A 238 1.96 -1.37 -7.03
C ILE A 238 0.47 -1.57 -6.70
N THR A 239 0.08 -1.43 -5.42
CA THR A 239 -1.31 -1.59 -4.98
C THR A 239 -2.26 -0.50 -5.51
N ASP A 240 -1.73 0.56 -6.12
CA ASP A 240 -2.50 1.67 -6.67
C ASP A 240 -2.70 1.59 -8.19
N VAL A 241 -2.04 0.65 -8.87
CA VAL A 241 -1.96 0.60 -10.33
C VAL A 241 -3.35 0.54 -10.97
N GLU A 242 -4.25 -0.30 -10.48
CA GLU A 242 -5.60 -0.46 -11.01
C GLU A 242 -6.45 0.79 -10.75
N ALA A 243 -6.32 1.41 -9.58
CA ALA A 243 -7.04 2.62 -9.20
C ALA A 243 -6.58 3.84 -10.01
N LEU A 244 -5.27 4.03 -10.14
CA LEU A 244 -4.65 5.04 -11.01
C LEU A 244 -5.10 4.83 -12.47
N GLY A 245 -4.99 3.60 -12.97
CA GLY A 245 -5.40 3.26 -14.33
C GLY A 245 -6.88 3.51 -14.59
N LEU A 246 -7.75 3.19 -13.63
CA LEU A 246 -9.19 3.43 -13.72
C LEU A 246 -9.50 4.93 -13.83
N VAL A 247 -9.00 5.75 -12.90
CA VAL A 247 -9.26 7.21 -12.92
C VAL A 247 -8.71 7.86 -14.18
N ARG A 248 -7.52 7.45 -14.64
CA ARG A 248 -6.92 7.95 -15.88
C ARG A 248 -7.79 7.66 -17.10
N ARG A 249 -8.31 6.43 -17.23
CA ARG A 249 -9.18 6.02 -18.36
C ARG A 249 -10.49 6.79 -18.38
N GLU A 250 -11.08 7.03 -17.21
CA GLU A 250 -12.35 7.75 -17.07
C GLU A 250 -12.21 9.27 -17.15
N GLY A 251 -10.99 9.78 -17.30
CA GLY A 251 -10.72 11.19 -17.56
C GLY A 251 -10.58 12.07 -16.31
N GLY A 252 -10.39 11.46 -15.13
CA GLY A 252 -9.98 12.16 -13.92
C GLY A 252 -8.47 12.45 -13.91
N ILE A 253 -7.91 12.69 -12.73
CA ILE A 253 -6.45 12.84 -12.52
C ILE A 253 -5.92 11.64 -11.74
N ALA A 254 -5.03 10.88 -12.36
CA ALA A 254 -4.24 9.85 -11.70
C ALA A 254 -2.84 10.40 -11.37
N LEU A 255 -2.54 10.58 -10.09
CA LEU A 255 -1.31 11.19 -9.60
C LEU A 255 -0.49 10.18 -8.79
N ALA A 256 0.77 9.96 -9.18
CA ALA A 256 1.72 9.21 -8.37
C ALA A 256 2.59 10.18 -7.55
N PHE A 257 2.50 10.12 -6.22
CA PHE A 257 3.25 10.99 -5.30
C PHE A 257 4.44 10.25 -4.69
N ASN A 258 5.66 10.67 -5.02
CA ASN A 258 6.90 9.96 -4.66
C ASN A 258 6.80 8.45 -4.96
N GLY A 259 6.12 8.12 -6.06
CA GLY A 259 5.76 6.76 -6.40
C GLY A 259 6.94 5.94 -6.88
N ASN A 260 6.83 4.62 -6.76
CA ASN A 260 7.74 3.67 -7.40
C ASN A 260 7.45 3.57 -8.92
N GLY A 261 8.28 2.82 -9.64
CA GLY A 261 8.09 2.60 -11.08
C GLY A 261 6.70 2.04 -11.46
N TYR A 262 6.06 1.21 -10.62
CA TYR A 262 4.73 0.65 -10.92
C TYR A 262 3.65 1.75 -10.94
N ALA A 263 3.55 2.53 -9.87
CA ALA A 263 2.58 3.62 -9.77
C ALA A 263 2.81 4.69 -10.84
N LEU A 264 4.07 5.08 -11.05
CA LEU A 264 4.45 6.10 -12.03
C LEU A 264 4.07 5.71 -13.46
N ARG A 265 4.24 4.44 -13.85
CA ARG A 265 3.83 3.96 -15.18
C ARG A 265 2.30 3.93 -15.36
N ALA A 266 1.55 3.72 -14.29
CA ALA A 266 0.09 3.71 -14.31
C ALA A 266 -0.50 5.14 -14.31
N ALA A 267 0.14 6.05 -13.58
CA ALA A 267 -0.31 7.43 -13.39
C ALA A 267 -0.31 8.26 -14.69
N GLU A 268 -1.05 9.36 -14.64
CA GLU A 268 -0.99 10.42 -15.66
C GLU A 268 0.07 11.47 -15.32
N LEU A 269 0.19 11.80 -14.03
CA LEU A 269 1.12 12.78 -13.51
C LEU A 269 1.99 12.13 -12.44
N GLY A 270 3.28 12.41 -12.47
CA GLY A 270 4.20 12.15 -11.38
C GLY A 270 4.44 13.42 -10.58
N CYS A 271 4.47 13.31 -9.25
CA CYS A 271 4.81 14.39 -8.33
C CYS A 271 5.94 13.96 -7.39
N ILE A 272 7.03 14.72 -7.38
CA ILE A 272 8.14 14.55 -6.44
C ILE A 272 8.16 15.74 -5.49
N SER A 273 8.00 15.48 -4.19
CA SER A 273 7.98 16.51 -3.15
C SER A 273 8.33 15.92 -1.77
N SER A 274 8.96 16.71 -0.90
CA SER A 274 9.08 16.37 0.53
C SER A 274 7.87 16.77 1.37
N ASP A 275 6.92 17.48 0.80
CA ASP A 275 5.80 18.08 1.52
C ASP A 275 4.49 17.76 0.81
N ALA A 276 3.51 17.24 1.55
CA ALA A 276 2.20 16.86 1.08
C ALA A 276 1.26 18.06 0.85
N LEU A 277 1.64 19.29 1.24
CA LEU A 277 0.88 20.51 0.91
C LEU A 277 0.67 20.67 -0.59
N ILE A 278 1.58 20.19 -1.42
CA ILE A 278 1.40 20.19 -2.89
C ILE A 278 0.14 19.42 -3.32
N LEU A 279 -0.24 18.37 -2.58
CA LEU A 279 -1.47 17.61 -2.86
C LEU A 279 -2.72 18.47 -2.66
N ALA A 280 -2.72 19.33 -1.65
CA ALA A 280 -3.79 20.31 -1.46
C ALA A 280 -3.81 21.34 -2.58
N GLU A 281 -2.66 21.88 -2.98
CA GLU A 281 -2.59 22.83 -4.10
C GLU A 281 -3.14 22.22 -5.40
N ILE A 282 -2.73 20.98 -5.73
CA ILE A 282 -3.24 20.25 -6.89
C ILE A 282 -4.75 20.03 -6.79
N ALA A 283 -5.25 19.60 -5.63
CA ALA A 283 -6.68 19.39 -5.42
C ALA A 283 -7.48 20.68 -5.61
N GLU A 284 -6.97 21.80 -5.09
CA GLU A 284 -7.60 23.11 -5.20
C GLU A 284 -7.64 23.61 -6.65
N VAL A 285 -6.55 23.41 -7.40
CA VAL A 285 -6.47 23.72 -8.83
C VAL A 285 -7.48 22.88 -9.63
N PHE A 286 -7.57 21.59 -9.32
CA PHE A 286 -8.53 20.69 -9.95
C PHE A 286 -9.98 21.09 -9.67
N ALA A 287 -10.32 21.45 -8.42
CA ALA A 287 -11.67 21.90 -8.07
C ALA A 287 -12.07 23.20 -8.81
N GLN A 288 -11.10 24.04 -9.19
CA GLN A 288 -11.34 25.30 -9.89
C GLN A 288 -11.44 25.17 -11.41
N GLY A 289 -10.75 24.21 -12.03
CA GLY A 289 -10.69 24.13 -13.50
C GLY A 289 -10.52 22.74 -14.08
N GLY A 290 -10.72 21.70 -13.28
CA GLY A 290 -10.64 20.31 -13.69
C GLY A 290 -9.24 19.91 -14.19
N ARG A 291 -9.23 18.84 -14.97
CA ARG A 291 -8.02 18.17 -15.47
C ARG A 291 -7.07 19.07 -16.23
N GLU A 292 -7.59 19.86 -17.17
CA GLU A 292 -6.75 20.72 -18.02
C GLU A 292 -6.01 21.78 -17.22
N ARG A 293 -6.65 22.31 -16.17
CA ARG A 293 -5.98 23.29 -15.30
C ARG A 293 -4.83 22.67 -14.52
N VAL A 294 -4.99 21.44 -14.03
CA VAL A 294 -3.92 20.70 -13.34
C VAL A 294 -2.74 20.41 -14.28
N ARG A 295 -3.01 20.03 -15.55
CA ARG A 295 -1.95 19.78 -16.54
C ARG A 295 -1.11 21.02 -16.86
N SER A 296 -1.72 22.19 -16.84
CA SER A 296 -1.03 23.48 -17.04
C SER A 296 -0.44 24.06 -15.75
N TYR A 297 -0.62 23.40 -14.61
CA TYR A 297 -0.20 23.92 -13.32
C TYR A 297 1.30 23.70 -13.09
N HIS A 298 1.98 24.76 -12.71
CA HIS A 298 3.38 24.72 -12.31
C HIS A 298 3.48 24.77 -10.80
N ALA A 299 3.77 23.62 -10.20
CA ALA A 299 4.00 23.49 -8.77
C ALA A 299 5.23 24.29 -8.32
N GLN A 300 5.11 25.01 -7.21
CA GLN A 300 6.27 25.62 -6.55
C GLN A 300 6.80 24.65 -5.48
N GLY A 301 8.11 24.39 -5.49
CA GLY A 301 8.74 23.51 -4.49
C GLY A 301 8.51 22.01 -4.69
N ALA A 302 7.86 21.60 -5.78
CA ALA A 302 7.68 20.21 -6.17
C ALA A 302 7.90 20.04 -7.69
N GLU A 303 8.32 18.85 -8.11
CA GLU A 303 8.39 18.48 -9.53
C GLU A 303 7.07 17.79 -9.91
N LEU A 304 6.23 18.45 -10.72
CA LEU A 304 4.97 17.89 -11.23
C LEU A 304 5.04 17.79 -12.75
N THR A 305 4.87 16.60 -13.32
CA THR A 305 5.02 16.39 -14.77
C THR A 305 4.20 15.22 -15.29
N ALA A 306 3.78 15.31 -16.56
CA ALA A 306 3.26 14.18 -17.33
C ALA A 306 4.35 13.38 -18.06
N HIS A 307 5.57 13.94 -18.15
CA HIS A 307 6.72 13.27 -18.76
C HIS A 307 7.43 12.40 -17.72
N ILE A 308 6.96 11.16 -17.56
CA ILE A 308 7.52 10.18 -16.63
C ILE A 308 8.49 9.28 -17.41
N ASP A 309 9.77 9.65 -17.42
CA ASP A 309 10.85 8.81 -17.96
C ASP A 309 11.63 8.08 -16.86
N ASP A 310 12.57 7.21 -17.24
CA ASP A 310 13.38 6.44 -16.30
C ASP A 310 14.17 7.34 -15.34
N ALA A 311 14.60 8.53 -15.80
CA ALA A 311 15.30 9.49 -14.96
C ALA A 311 14.36 10.11 -13.89
N PHE A 312 13.11 10.39 -14.25
CA PHE A 312 12.09 10.84 -13.30
C PHE A 312 11.74 9.74 -12.30
N ILE A 313 11.57 8.50 -12.75
CA ILE A 313 11.32 7.34 -11.88
C ILE A 313 12.45 7.21 -10.85
N ALA A 314 13.71 7.25 -11.30
CA ALA A 314 14.86 7.16 -10.39
C ALA A 314 14.89 8.29 -9.33
N ARG A 315 14.55 9.53 -9.72
CA ARG A 315 14.44 10.66 -8.77
C ARG A 315 13.28 10.48 -7.79
N SER A 316 12.14 9.98 -8.26
CA SER A 316 10.97 9.71 -7.42
C SER A 316 11.27 8.64 -6.39
N GLU A 317 11.91 7.54 -6.79
CA GLU A 317 12.35 6.47 -5.88
C GLU A 317 13.42 6.96 -4.90
N GLN A 318 14.32 7.85 -5.34
CA GLN A 318 15.27 8.49 -4.43
C GLN A 318 14.56 9.35 -3.38
N MET A 319 13.55 10.13 -3.77
CA MET A 319 12.73 10.91 -2.83
C MET A 319 11.97 10.01 -1.86
N ARG A 320 11.38 8.93 -2.36
CA ARG A 320 10.70 7.89 -1.56
C ARG A 320 11.61 7.35 -0.47
N ARG A 321 12.83 6.91 -0.82
CA ARG A 321 13.84 6.42 0.14
C ARG A 321 14.32 7.50 1.09
N ARG A 322 14.50 8.73 0.62
CA ARG A 322 14.88 9.88 1.47
C ARG A 322 13.86 10.13 2.58
N LEU A 323 12.57 10.02 2.27
CA LEU A 323 11.49 10.31 3.22
C LEU A 323 11.15 9.12 4.12
N ARG A 324 11.08 7.91 3.54
CA ARG A 324 10.65 6.69 4.26
C ARG A 324 11.81 5.89 4.88
N GLY A 325 13.05 6.23 4.54
CA GLY A 325 14.25 5.44 4.87
C GLY A 325 14.54 4.40 3.79
N GLU A 326 15.79 3.89 3.75
CA GLU A 326 16.23 2.91 2.75
C GLU A 326 15.46 1.60 2.84
N GLU A 327 15.20 1.11 4.06
CA GLU A 327 14.48 -0.16 4.27
C GLU A 327 13.04 -0.06 3.75
N ILE A 328 12.24 0.89 4.24
CA ILE A 328 10.84 1.02 3.84
C ILE A 328 10.71 1.51 2.38
N GLY A 329 11.57 2.45 1.97
CA GLY A 329 11.52 3.00 0.61
C GLY A 329 11.93 2.01 -0.49
N GLY A 330 12.57 0.89 -0.14
CA GLY A 330 12.91 -0.20 -1.04
C GLY A 330 11.92 -1.36 -1.06
N LEU A 331 10.91 -1.37 -0.19
CA LEU A 331 9.84 -2.38 -0.16
C LEU A 331 8.75 -2.06 -1.18
N GLY A 332 8.13 -3.13 -1.69
CA GLY A 332 7.13 -3.08 -2.77
C GLY A 332 7.64 -2.30 -3.96
#